data_AF-A0AAJ0NG59-F1
#
_entry.id   AF-A0AAJ0NG59-F1
#
_cell.length_a   1.000
_cell.length_b   1.000
_cell.length_c   1.000
_cell.angle_alpha   90.00
_cell.angle_beta   90.00
_cell.angle_gamma   90.00
#
_symmetry.space_group_name_H-M   'P 1'
#
loop_
_entity.id
_entity.type
_entity.pdbx_description
1 polymer ?
#
loop_
_entity_poly.entity_id
_entity_poly.type
_entity_poly.pdbx_seq_one_letter_code
_entity_poly.pdbx_strand_id
1 'polypeptide(L)'
;MIFIYIIFSAILLYYALKYGIRNGFVDLEEIGNIYSRVSTSKSKEAKAIYNEAFDILLSEKKPKIIFKELTEKKEEIFKLSIDD
;
A
#
# COMPACT_ATOMS: atom_id res chain seq x y z
N MET A 1 -11.22 -10.52 15.68
CA MET A 1 -10.28 -10.53 14.53
C MET A 1 -10.99 -10.56 13.18
N ILE A 2 -12.09 -11.31 12.99
CA ILE A 2 -12.83 -11.37 11.71
C ILE A 2 -13.50 -10.06 11.25
N PHE A 3 -13.96 -9.23 12.19
CA PHE A 3 -14.69 -8.00 11.87
C PHE A 3 -13.84 -6.97 11.12
N ILE A 4 -12.55 -6.89 11.44
CA ILE A 4 -11.59 -6.00 10.75
C ILE A 4 -11.41 -6.44 9.30
N TYR A 5 -11.33 -7.74 9.03
CA TYR A 5 -11.23 -8.26 7.66
C TYR A 5 -12.46 -7.95 6.83
N ILE A 6 -13.66 -8.04 7.41
CA ILE A 6 -14.92 -7.73 6.71
C ILE A 6 -14.96 -6.24 6.31
N ILE A 7 -14.59 -5.35 7.23
CA ILE A 7 -14.55 -3.91 6.95
C ILE A 7 -13.48 -3.59 5.90
N PHE A 8 -12.29 -4.18 6.01
CA PHE A 8 -11.21 -4.00 5.04
C PHE A 8 -11.62 -4.49 3.65
N SER A 9 -12.27 -5.67 3.59
CA SER A 9 -12.73 -6.29 2.34
C SER A 9 -13.87 -5.50 1.68
N ALA A 10 -14.76 -4.88 2.46
CA ALA A 10 -15.81 -4.02 1.95
C ALA A 10 -15.26 -2.70 1.36
N ILE A 11 -14.28 -2.08 2.03
CA ILE A 11 -13.57 -0.90 1.51
C ILE A 11 -12.83 -1.24 0.21
N LEU A 12 -12.16 -2.40 0.20
CA LEU A 12 -11.51 -2.99 -0.98
C LEU A 12 -12.46 -3.11 -2.17
N LEU A 13 -13.61 -3.74 -1.94
CA LEU A 13 -14.61 -3.98 -2.97
C LEU A 13 -15.19 -2.67 -3.50
N TYR A 14 -15.41 -1.70 -2.61
CA TYR A 14 -15.87 -0.36 -2.98
C TYR A 14 -14.89 0.36 -3.91
N TYR A 15 -13.61 0.38 -3.58
CA TYR A 15 -12.60 1.04 -4.41
C TYR A 15 -12.36 0.31 -5.74
N ALA A 16 -12.40 -1.03 -5.73
CA ALA A 16 -12.29 -1.83 -6.94
C ALA A 16 -13.46 -1.59 -7.91
N LEU A 17 -14.69 -1.52 -7.40
CA LEU A 17 -15.90 -1.27 -8.20
C LEU A 17 -16.02 0.18 -8.66
N LYS A 18 -15.79 1.14 -7.75
CA LYS A 18 -16.02 2.57 -8.02
C LYS A 18 -14.97 3.17 -8.96
N TYR A 19 -13.72 2.72 -8.86
CA TYR A 19 -12.61 3.35 -9.55
C TYR A 19 -11.87 2.41 -10.52
N GLY A 20 -12.22 1.12 -10.57
CA GLY A 20 -11.47 0.14 -11.39
C GLY A 20 -10.03 -0.05 -10.92
N ILE A 21 -9.69 0.31 -9.67
CA ILE A 21 -8.33 0.33 -9.11
C ILE A 21 -7.91 -1.08 -8.64
N ARG A 22 -8.17 -2.12 -9.43
CA ARG A 22 -7.71 -3.48 -9.07
C ARG A 22 -6.19 -3.50 -8.90
N ASN A 23 -5.48 -2.75 -9.73
CA ASN A 23 -4.02 -2.74 -9.74
C ASN A 23 -3.43 -1.98 -8.53
N GLY A 24 -4.10 -0.95 -7.99
CA GLY A 24 -3.48 -0.07 -6.96
C GLY A 24 -3.48 -0.75 -5.59
N PHE A 25 -4.45 -1.65 -5.40
CA PHE A 25 -4.48 -2.50 -4.23
C PHE A 25 -3.44 -3.63 -4.29
N VAL A 26 -3.13 -4.14 -5.49
CA VAL A 26 -2.02 -5.11 -5.67
C VAL A 26 -0.68 -4.47 -5.32
N ASP A 27 -0.46 -3.21 -5.73
CA ASP A 27 0.75 -2.48 -5.35
C ASP A 27 0.83 -2.25 -3.83
N LEU A 28 -0.29 -1.92 -3.17
CA LEU A 28 -0.33 -1.80 -1.70
C LEU A 28 -0.06 -3.13 -0.99
N GLU A 29 -0.58 -4.24 -1.51
CA GLU A 29 -0.34 -5.58 -0.97
C GLU A 29 1.14 -5.97 -1.10
N GLU A 30 1.78 -5.68 -2.24
CA GLU A 30 3.23 -5.87 -2.39
C GLU A 30 4.02 -5.02 -1.40
N ILE A 31 3.66 -3.75 -1.22
CA ILE A 31 4.30 -2.86 -0.22
C ILE A 31 4.14 -3.45 1.19
N GLY A 32 2.94 -3.94 1.55
CA GLY A 32 2.70 -4.59 2.83
C GLY A 32 3.52 -5.87 3.03
N ASN A 33 3.70 -6.66 1.97
CA ASN A 33 4.54 -7.86 2.00
C ASN A 33 6.02 -7.49 2.17
N ILE A 34 6.52 -6.46 1.49
CA ILE A 34 7.90 -5.97 1.68
C ILE A 34 8.07 -5.44 3.10
N TYR A 35 7.14 -4.61 3.60
CA TYR A 35 7.12 -4.12 4.98
C TYR A 35 7.28 -5.25 6.01
N SER A 36 6.58 -6.38 5.80
CA SER A 36 6.66 -7.53 6.72
C SER A 36 8.04 -8.22 6.76
N ARG A 37 8.89 -7.98 5.76
CA ARG A 37 10.21 -8.59 5.57
C ARG A 37 11.37 -7.67 5.93
N VAL A 38 11.13 -6.37 6.07
CA VAL A 38 12.16 -5.40 6.48
C VAL A 38 12.63 -5.71 7.90
N SER A 39 13.93 -5.53 8.18
CA SER A 39 14.47 -5.75 9.52
C SER A 39 13.85 -4.81 10.57
N THR A 40 13.97 -5.19 11.84
CA THR A 40 13.46 -4.42 12.97
C THR A 40 14.13 -3.05 13.12
N SER A 41 15.34 -2.84 12.60
CA SER A 41 16.02 -1.54 12.62
C SER A 41 15.35 -0.52 11.69
N LYS A 42 14.83 -0.97 10.54
CA LYS A 42 14.17 -0.14 9.52
C LYS A 42 12.64 -0.21 9.54
N SER A 43 12.08 -1.00 10.46
CA SER A 43 10.63 -1.15 10.71
C SER A 43 9.87 0.18 10.76
N LYS A 44 10.44 1.21 11.38
CA LYS A 44 9.80 2.51 11.54
C LYS A 44 9.66 3.27 10.20
N GLU A 45 10.70 3.21 9.36
CA GLU A 45 10.70 3.81 8.03
C GLU A 45 9.79 3.03 7.07
N ALA A 46 9.87 1.69 7.10
CA ALA A 46 8.98 0.85 6.30
C ALA A 46 7.50 1.06 6.66
N LYS A 47 7.19 1.26 7.94
CA LYS A 47 5.83 1.60 8.40
C LYS A 47 5.37 2.97 7.90
N ALA A 48 6.27 3.95 7.84
CA ALA A 48 5.95 5.27 7.30
C ALA A 48 5.60 5.17 5.80
N ILE A 49 6.41 4.44 5.02
CA ILE A 49 6.15 4.22 3.59
C ILE A 49 4.82 3.49 3.36
N TYR A 50 4.52 2.47 4.17
CA TYR A 50 3.24 1.77 4.10
C TYR A 50 2.04 2.69 4.39
N ASN A 51 2.13 3.51 5.46
CA ASN A 51 1.07 4.44 5.82
C ASN A 51 0.85 5.49 4.72
N GLU A 52 1.92 6.05 4.16
CA GLU A 52 1.82 7.00 3.05
C GLU A 52 1.20 6.38 1.80
N ALA A 53 1.58 5.14 1.47
CA ALA A 53 0.96 4.40 0.36
C ALA A 53 -0.55 4.18 0.60
N PHE A 54 -0.95 3.92 1.84
CA PHE A 54 -2.35 3.80 2.22
C PHE A 54 -3.11 5.13 2.07
N ASP A 55 -2.52 6.24 2.52
CA ASP A 55 -3.10 7.58 2.36
C ASP A 55 -3.24 7.97 0.88
N ILE A 56 -2.25 7.64 0.04
CA ILE A 56 -2.28 7.85 -1.41
C ILE A 56 -3.44 7.08 -2.05
N LEU A 57 -3.62 5.81 -1.67
CA LEU A 57 -4.69 4.96 -2.19
C LEU A 57 -6.09 5.50 -1.82
N LEU A 58 -6.23 6.04 -0.61
CA LEU A 58 -7.49 6.61 -0.13
C LEU A 58 -7.72 8.06 -0.60
N SER A 59 -6.71 8.72 -1.15
CA SER A 59 -6.82 10.09 -1.62
C SER A 59 -7.86 10.24 -2.74
N GLU A 60 -8.48 11.41 -2.84
CA GLU A 60 -9.43 11.74 -3.91
C GLU A 60 -8.72 12.07 -5.25
N LYS A 61 -7.47 11.65 -5.43
CA LYS A 61 -6.69 11.88 -6.66
C LYS A 61 -7.23 11.02 -7.80
N LYS A 62 -6.88 11.42 -9.04
CA LYS A 62 -7.20 10.60 -10.22
C LYS A 62 -6.47 9.25 -10.12
N PRO A 63 -7.10 8.13 -10.53
CA PRO A 63 -6.49 6.80 -10.46
C PRO A 63 -5.08 6.73 -11.05
N LYS A 64 -4.85 7.34 -12.22
CA LYS A 64 -3.53 7.38 -12.88
C LYS A 64 -2.43 8.02 -12.02
N ILE A 65 -2.79 9.00 -11.19
CA ILE A 65 -1.86 9.67 -10.27
C ILE A 65 -1.58 8.75 -9.08
N ILE A 66 -2.63 8.17 -8.49
CA ILE A 66 -2.54 7.18 -7.40
C ILE A 66 -1.60 6.04 -7.80
N PHE A 67 -1.76 5.49 -9.01
CA PHE A 67 -0.90 4.44 -9.54
C PHE A 67 0.58 4.80 -9.61
N LYS A 68 0.87 6.01 -10.11
CA LYS A 68 2.24 6.50 -10.24
C LYS A 68 2.89 6.62 -8.86
N GLU A 69 2.19 7.25 -7.92
CA GLU A 69 2.69 7.46 -6.55
C GLU A 69 2.84 6.14 -5.78
N LEU A 70 1.93 5.17 -5.94
CA LEU A 70 2.07 3.83 -5.37
C LEU A 70 3.28 3.08 -5.92
N THR A 71 3.54 3.21 -7.23
CA THR A 71 4.73 2.60 -7.86
C THR A 71 6.02 3.18 -7.26
N GLU A 72 6.07 4.50 -7.05
CA GLU A 72 7.20 5.18 -6.42
C GLU A 72 7.42 4.69 -4.98
N LYS A 73 6.34 4.55 -4.18
CA LYS A 73 6.42 4.01 -2.82
C LYS A 73 6.87 2.55 -2.77
N LYS A 74 6.50 1.75 -3.78
CA LYS A 74 6.98 0.37 -3.92
C LYS A 74 8.49 0.30 -4.15
N GLU A 75 9.03 1.17 -5.01
CA GLU A 75 10.48 1.23 -5.23
C GLU A 75 11.22 1.70 -3.97
N GLU A 76 10.65 2.65 -3.22
CA GLU A 76 11.22 3.18 -1.98
C GLU A 76 11.36 2.09 -0.91
N ILE A 77 10.28 1.33 -0.65
CA ILE A 77 10.31 0.26 0.34
C ILE A 77 11.19 -0.92 -0.11
N PHE A 78 11.28 -1.17 -1.42
CA PHE A 78 12.13 -2.21 -1.98
C PHE A 78 13.62 -1.89 -1.75
N LYS A 79 14.05 -0.65 -2.01
CA LYS A 79 15.43 -0.20 -1.71
C LYS A 79 15.74 -0.34 -0.22
N LEU A 80 14.81 0.09 0.63
CA LEU A 80 14.94 -0.03 2.08
C LEU A 80 15.17 -1.48 2.54
N SER A 81 14.52 -2.44 1.86
CA SER A 81 14.65 -3.88 2.15
C SER A 81 15.94 -4.54 1.63
N ILE A 82 16.64 -3.92 0.67
CA ILE A 82 17.89 -4.46 0.09
C ILE A 82 19.12 -3.95 0.85
N ASP A 83 19.07 -2.73 1.39
CA ASP A 83 20.19 -2.12 2.12
C ASP A 83 20.42 -2.72 3.53
N ASP A 84 19.83 -3.89 3.83
CA ASP A 84 19.96 -4.62 5.11
C ASP A 84 21.07 -5.69 5.09
#